data_AF-A0A965NZJ3-F1
#
_entry.id   AF-A0A965NZJ3-F1
#
_cell.length_a   1.000
_cell.length_b   1.000
_cell.length_c   1.000
_cell.angle_alpha   90.00
_cell.angle_beta   90.00
_cell.angle_gamma   90.00
#
_symmetry.space_group_name_H-M   'P 1'
#
loop_
_entity.id
_entity.type
_entity.pdbx_description
1 polymer ?
#
loop_
_entity_poly.entity_id
_entity_poly.type
_entity_poly.pdbx_seq_one_letter_code
_entity_poly.pdbx_strand_id
1 'polypeptide(L)'
;MNHKSKIEDMLLEMIQPKLTEIEERFSRGEGLNGEDVNTLLLKSQFNHINHLDLRLDEVVADVASLKTDFKQLETKFTGLENKFIGLGSKFEGLESRLDTKFDALESRLDAKIDSLIAQFNEFKMELRLEIQMAIHKSMKWSIGLLAFIITFLKALEMLLAK
;
A
#
# COMPACT_ATOMS: atom_id res chain seq x y z
N MET A 1 -32.47 13.29 37.30
CA MET A 1 -33.01 12.65 38.52
C MET A 1 -34.10 11.69 38.09
N ASN A 2 -33.82 10.39 38.17
CA ASN A 2 -34.75 9.34 37.78
C ASN A 2 -35.92 9.29 38.79
N HIS A 3 -37.15 9.05 38.33
CA HIS A 3 -38.36 9.07 39.16
C HIS A 3 -38.32 8.03 40.31
N LYS A 4 -37.45 7.03 40.17
CA LYS A 4 -37.21 5.91 41.08
C LYS A 4 -36.58 6.33 42.43
N SER A 5 -35.61 7.26 42.42
CA SER A 5 -34.96 7.71 43.67
C SER A 5 -35.95 8.41 44.60
N LYS A 6 -36.95 9.14 44.06
CA LYS A 6 -37.93 9.85 44.90
C LYS A 6 -38.77 8.93 45.76
N ILE A 7 -39.16 7.76 45.24
CA ILE A 7 -39.97 6.79 46.01
C ILE A 7 -39.09 6.09 47.03
N GLU A 8 -37.87 5.75 46.65
CA GLU A 8 -36.87 5.12 47.52
C GLU A 8 -36.48 6.04 48.70
N ASP A 9 -36.24 7.33 48.43
CA ASP A 9 -35.95 8.36 49.44
C ASP A 9 -37.14 8.55 50.40
N MET A 10 -38.37 8.57 49.87
CA MET A 10 -39.59 8.64 50.68
C MET A 10 -39.76 7.42 51.59
N LEU A 11 -39.50 6.20 51.08
CA LEU A 11 -39.59 4.98 51.89
C LEU A 11 -38.54 4.96 53.00
N LEU A 12 -37.35 5.49 52.74
CA LEU A 12 -36.31 5.63 53.74
C LEU A 12 -36.72 6.64 54.84
N GLU A 13 -37.28 7.79 54.46
CA GLU A 13 -37.82 8.77 55.39
C GLU A 13 -38.94 8.20 56.26
N MET A 14 -39.80 7.35 55.70
CA MET A 14 -40.90 6.72 56.44
C MET A 14 -40.44 5.76 57.53
N ILE A 15 -39.31 5.06 57.33
CA ILE A 15 -38.76 4.13 58.34
C ILE A 15 -37.80 4.80 59.33
N GLN A 16 -37.36 6.04 59.07
CA GLN A 16 -36.39 6.71 59.94
C GLN A 16 -36.82 6.91 61.39
N PRO A 17 -38.07 7.31 61.69
CA PRO A 17 -38.51 7.44 63.08
C PRO A 17 -38.33 6.14 63.88
N LYS A 18 -38.61 5.00 63.23
CA LYS A 18 -38.48 3.67 63.83
C LYS A 18 -37.02 3.27 64.01
N LEU A 19 -36.15 3.62 63.07
CA LEU A 19 -34.70 3.42 63.20
C LEU A 19 -34.11 4.21 64.38
N THR A 20 -34.54 5.46 64.58
CA THR A 20 -34.13 6.28 65.73
C THR A 20 -34.61 5.67 67.05
N GLU A 21 -35.86 5.20 67.11
CA GLU A 21 -36.38 4.52 68.30
C GLU A 21 -35.59 3.25 68.65
N ILE A 22 -35.24 2.45 67.63
CA ILE A 22 -34.40 1.25 67.80
C ILE A 22 -33.02 1.64 68.34
N GLU A 23 -32.38 2.67 67.79
CA GLU A 23 -31.06 3.14 68.20
C GLU A 23 -31.04 3.65 69.65
N GLU A 24 -32.06 4.41 70.05
CA GLU A 24 -32.22 4.87 71.43
C GLU A 24 -32.45 3.72 72.42
N ARG A 25 -33.30 2.76 72.07
CA ARG A 25 -33.56 1.56 72.90
C ARG A 25 -32.30 0.71 73.04
N PHE A 26 -31.60 0.47 71.94
CA PHE A 26 -30.35 -0.28 71.94
C PHE A 26 -29.26 0.41 72.76
N SER A 27 -29.17 1.74 72.71
CA SER A 27 -28.25 2.54 73.53
C SER A 27 -28.51 2.43 75.04
N ARG A 28 -29.73 2.09 75.44
CA ARG A 28 -30.10 1.78 76.84
C ARG A 28 -29.84 0.33 77.25
N GLY A 29 -29.33 -0.51 76.34
CA GLY A 29 -29.06 -1.93 76.57
C GLY A 29 -30.29 -2.83 76.41
N GLU A 30 -31.39 -2.32 75.84
CA GLU A 30 -32.56 -3.14 75.51
C GLU A 30 -32.26 -4.02 74.28
N GLY A 31 -32.74 -5.27 74.29
CA GLY A 31 -32.60 -6.18 73.15
C GLY A 31 -33.52 -5.82 71.96
N LEU A 32 -33.12 -6.23 70.76
CA LEU A 32 -33.92 -6.07 69.54
C LEU A 32 -35.06 -7.09 69.50
N ASN A 33 -36.26 -6.65 69.16
CA ASN A 33 -37.38 -7.54 68.86
C ASN A 33 -37.38 -7.94 67.36
N GLY A 34 -38.27 -8.86 66.96
CA GLY A 34 -38.32 -9.34 65.57
C GLY A 34 -38.67 -8.25 64.53
N GLU A 35 -39.44 -7.23 64.92
CA GLU A 35 -39.79 -6.11 64.06
C GLU A 35 -38.61 -5.12 63.90
N ASP A 36 -37.84 -4.93 64.98
CA ASP A 36 -36.58 -4.16 64.96
C ASP A 36 -35.60 -4.80 63.97
N VAL A 37 -35.44 -6.13 64.04
CA VAL A 37 -34.59 -6.89 63.10
C VAL A 37 -35.07 -6.75 61.66
N ASN A 38 -36.38 -6.86 61.41
CA ASN A 38 -36.93 -6.70 60.06
C ASN A 38 -36.68 -5.29 59.51
N THR A 39 -36.87 -4.26 60.34
CA THR A 39 -36.61 -2.86 59.97
C THR A 39 -35.14 -2.63 59.60
N LEU A 40 -34.21 -3.19 60.38
CA LEU A 40 -32.78 -3.12 60.12
C LEU A 40 -32.38 -3.90 58.85
N LEU A 41 -32.97 -5.07 58.61
CA LEU A 41 -32.75 -5.84 57.38
C LEU A 41 -33.24 -5.08 56.15
N LEU A 42 -34.42 -4.45 56.22
CA LEU A 42 -34.94 -3.60 55.14
C LEU A 42 -34.00 -2.42 54.85
N LYS A 43 -33.50 -1.73 55.88
CA LYS A 43 -32.52 -0.65 55.72
C LYS A 43 -31.22 -1.14 55.07
N SER A 44 -30.71 -2.29 55.51
CA SER A 44 -29.50 -2.90 54.95
C SER A 44 -29.68 -3.26 53.47
N GLN A 45 -30.79 -3.91 53.12
CA GLN A 45 -31.11 -4.28 51.73
C GLN A 45 -31.25 -3.05 50.84
N PHE A 46 -31.93 -2.00 51.33
CA PHE A 46 -32.06 -0.74 50.61
C PHE A 46 -30.70 -0.12 50.27
N ASN A 47 -29.80 -0.04 51.25
CA ASN A 47 -28.44 0.48 51.03
C ASN A 47 -27.67 -0.34 49.98
N HIS A 48 -27.78 -1.68 50.04
CA HIS A 48 -27.12 -2.57 49.09
C HIS A 48 -27.66 -2.39 47.67
N ILE A 49 -28.98 -2.30 47.50
CA ILE A 49 -29.62 -2.07 46.19
C ILE A 49 -29.19 -0.72 45.61
N ASN A 50 -29.17 0.34 46.42
CA ASN A 50 -28.70 1.65 45.95
C ASN A 50 -27.25 1.62 45.48
N HIS A 51 -26.38 0.91 46.20
CA HIS A 51 -24.99 0.74 45.78
C HIS A 51 -24.89 -0.04 44.45
N LEU A 52 -25.71 -1.07 44.24
CA LEU A 52 -25.77 -1.81 42.98
C LEU A 52 -26.26 -0.95 41.82
N ASP A 53 -27.30 -0.12 42.03
CA ASP A 53 -27.82 0.79 41.01
C ASP A 53 -26.74 1.81 40.59
N LEU A 54 -25.96 2.35 41.55
CA LEU A 54 -24.83 3.23 41.23
C LEU A 54 -23.74 2.53 40.39
N ARG A 55 -23.39 1.28 40.72
CA ARG A 55 -22.43 0.51 39.90
C ARG A 55 -22.99 0.17 38.54
N LEU A 56 -24.30 -0.05 38.43
CA LEU A 56 -24.95 -0.29 37.15
C LEU A 56 -24.88 0.96 36.27
N ASP A 57 -25.13 2.15 36.83
CA ASP A 57 -24.98 3.42 36.11
C ASP A 57 -23.55 3.63 35.61
N GLU A 58 -22.54 3.29 36.43
CA GLU A 58 -21.12 3.30 36.03
C GLU A 58 -20.85 2.35 34.85
N VAL A 59 -21.32 1.10 34.94
CA VAL A 59 -21.17 0.13 33.84
C VAL A 59 -21.88 0.58 32.56
N VAL A 60 -23.07 1.18 32.68
CA VAL A 60 -23.80 1.73 31.53
C VAL A 60 -22.99 2.87 30.87
N ALA A 61 -22.38 3.73 31.67
CA ALA A 61 -21.52 4.79 31.17
C ALA A 61 -20.27 4.23 30.47
N ASP A 62 -19.61 3.25 31.06
CA ASP A 62 -18.44 2.59 30.48
C ASP A 62 -18.77 1.90 29.15
N VAL A 63 -19.90 1.19 29.08
CA VAL A 63 -20.36 0.55 27.84
C VAL A 63 -20.70 1.58 26.76
N ALA A 64 -21.29 2.72 27.13
CA ALA A 64 -21.54 3.81 26.20
C ALA A 64 -20.23 4.43 25.66
N SER A 65 -19.22 4.57 26.52
CA SER A 65 -17.88 5.02 26.13
C SER A 65 -17.23 4.01 25.18
N LEU A 66 -17.24 2.72 25.53
CA LEU A 66 -16.68 1.65 24.70
C LEU A 66 -17.34 1.58 23.32
N LYS A 67 -18.67 1.75 23.25
CA LYS A 67 -19.40 1.83 21.98
C LYS A 67 -18.92 3.01 21.12
N THR A 68 -18.56 4.13 21.73
CA THR A 68 -18.01 5.29 21.04
C THR A 68 -16.62 4.99 20.51
N ASP A 69 -15.75 4.37 21.31
CA ASP A 69 -14.41 3.96 20.90
C ASP A 69 -14.44 2.96 19.73
N PHE A 70 -15.37 2.00 19.76
CA PHE A 70 -15.57 1.06 18.66
C PHE A 70 -15.95 1.75 17.35
N LYS A 71 -16.83 2.77 17.40
CA LYS A 71 -17.17 3.57 16.19
C LYS A 71 -15.97 4.35 15.65
N GLN A 72 -15.12 4.87 16.54
CA GLN A 72 -13.89 5.53 16.13
C GLN A 72 -12.92 4.55 15.48
N LEU A 73 -12.82 3.32 16.01
CA LEU A 73 -12.00 2.27 15.44
C LEU A 73 -12.50 1.83 14.07
N GLU A 74 -13.80 1.65 13.90
CA GLU A 74 -14.45 1.36 12.61
C GLU A 74 -14.09 2.44 11.57
N THR A 75 -14.23 3.72 11.95
CA THR A 75 -13.87 4.85 11.09
C THR A 75 -12.39 4.83 10.69
N LYS A 76 -11.48 4.51 11.63
CA LYS A 76 -10.05 4.37 11.34
C LYS A 76 -9.78 3.21 10.39
N PHE A 77 -10.50 2.10 10.53
CA PHE A 77 -10.36 0.92 9.68
C PHE A 77 -10.81 1.21 8.24
N THR A 78 -11.97 1.85 8.05
CA THR A 78 -12.41 2.33 6.73
C THR A 78 -11.39 3.30 6.12
N GLY A 79 -10.80 4.17 6.94
CA GLY A 79 -9.72 5.06 6.50
C GLY A 79 -8.46 4.32 6.03
N LEU A 80 -8.13 3.19 6.66
CA LEU A 80 -7.00 2.34 6.28
C LEU A 80 -7.28 1.56 4.99
N GLU A 81 -8.48 1.00 4.85
CA GLU A 81 -8.95 0.32 3.65
C GLU A 81 -8.85 1.23 2.41
N ASN A 82 -9.35 2.46 2.53
CA ASN A 82 -9.24 3.45 1.46
C ASN A 82 -7.78 3.78 1.08
N LYS A 83 -6.88 3.87 2.07
CA LYS A 83 -5.44 4.05 1.80
C LYS A 83 -4.84 2.86 1.07
N PHE A 84 -5.27 1.65 1.41
CA PHE A 84 -4.80 0.43 0.77
C PHE A 84 -5.26 0.34 -0.69
N ILE A 85 -6.52 0.65 -0.96
CA ILE A 85 -7.05 0.78 -2.33
C ILE A 85 -6.24 1.82 -3.11
N GLY A 86 -5.98 3.00 -2.51
CA GLY A 86 -5.17 4.04 -3.13
C GLY A 86 -3.72 3.65 -3.39
N LEU A 87 -3.14 2.75 -2.58
CA LEU A 87 -1.82 2.17 -2.85
C LEU A 87 -1.88 1.18 -4.02
N GLY A 88 -2.91 0.34 -4.10
CA GLY A 88 -3.15 -0.57 -5.23
C GLY A 88 -3.16 0.18 -6.57
N SER A 89 -3.98 1.23 -6.68
CA SER A 89 -4.05 2.03 -7.91
C SER A 89 -2.74 2.75 -8.25
N LYS A 90 -1.94 3.17 -7.25
CA LYS A 90 -0.61 3.74 -7.49
C LYS A 90 0.37 2.71 -8.02
N PHE A 91 0.28 1.46 -7.55
CA PHE A 91 1.12 0.37 -8.02
C PHE A 91 0.79 0.00 -9.47
N GLU A 92 -0.50 -0.17 -9.79
CA GLU A 92 -0.98 -0.39 -11.17
C GLU A 92 -0.51 0.74 -12.11
N GLY A 93 -0.62 2.00 -11.66
CA GLY A 93 -0.13 3.15 -12.42
C GLY A 93 1.39 3.18 -12.60
N LEU A 94 2.16 2.61 -11.66
CA LEU A 94 3.61 2.49 -11.78
C LEU A 94 4.00 1.37 -12.75
N GLU A 95 3.34 0.22 -12.66
CA GLU A 95 3.51 -0.93 -13.54
C GLU A 95 3.28 -0.53 -15.00
N SER A 96 2.12 0.07 -15.30
CA SER A 96 1.81 0.56 -16.65
C SER A 96 2.83 1.57 -17.20
N ARG A 97 3.35 2.46 -16.33
CA ARG A 97 4.40 3.42 -16.72
C ARG A 97 5.74 2.75 -16.99
N LEU A 98 6.06 1.69 -16.27
CA LEU A 98 7.28 0.92 -16.50
C LEU A 98 7.19 0.15 -17.81
N ASP A 99 6.08 -0.56 -18.05
CA ASP A 99 5.86 -1.30 -19.31
C ASP A 99 5.99 -0.36 -20.52
N THR A 100 5.28 0.77 -20.49
CA THR A 100 5.36 1.77 -21.58
C THR A 100 6.80 2.28 -21.80
N LYS A 101 7.58 2.44 -20.73
CA LYS A 101 8.98 2.87 -20.84
C LYS A 101 9.88 1.77 -21.39
N PHE A 102 9.63 0.52 -21.02
CA PHE A 102 10.35 -0.63 -21.56
C PHE A 102 10.06 -0.81 -23.05
N ASP A 103 8.79 -0.79 -23.47
CA ASP A 103 8.40 -0.86 -24.88
C ASP A 103 9.06 0.27 -25.70
N ALA A 104 9.03 1.49 -25.18
CA ALA A 104 9.68 2.63 -25.83
C ALA A 104 11.21 2.50 -25.90
N LEU A 105 11.83 1.84 -24.92
CA LEU A 105 13.27 1.58 -24.92
C LEU A 105 13.63 0.50 -25.92
N GLU A 106 12.86 -0.60 -25.97
CA GLU A 106 13.02 -1.70 -26.93
C GLU A 106 12.92 -1.18 -28.36
N SER A 107 11.86 -0.43 -28.68
CA SER A 107 11.67 0.17 -30.01
C SER A 107 12.82 1.11 -30.41
N ARG A 108 13.35 1.90 -29.46
CA ARG A 108 14.52 2.76 -29.72
C ARG A 108 15.79 1.97 -29.95
N LEU A 109 15.95 0.84 -29.27
CA LEU A 109 17.11 -0.04 -29.45
C LEU A 109 17.06 -0.73 -30.81
N ASP A 110 15.90 -1.29 -31.18
CA ASP A 110 15.68 -1.91 -32.49
C ASP A 110 15.98 -0.92 -33.62
N ALA A 111 15.42 0.29 -33.56
CA ALA A 111 15.67 1.33 -34.56
C ALA A 111 17.17 1.70 -34.67
N LYS A 112 17.90 1.70 -33.55
CA LYS A 112 19.35 1.93 -33.56
C LYS A 112 20.12 0.76 -34.17
N ILE A 113 19.71 -0.47 -33.88
CA ILE A 113 20.32 -1.68 -34.45
C ILE A 113 20.08 -1.71 -35.97
N ASP A 114 18.86 -1.45 -36.43
CA ASP A 114 18.52 -1.37 -37.85
C ASP A 114 19.34 -0.28 -38.56
N SER A 115 19.49 0.89 -37.93
CA SER A 115 20.32 1.96 -38.48
C SER A 115 21.79 1.55 -38.59
N LEU A 116 22.34 0.86 -37.59
CA LEU A 116 23.72 0.35 -37.62
C LEU A 116 23.89 -0.72 -38.71
N ILE A 117 22.93 -1.63 -38.87
CA ILE A 117 22.94 -2.63 -39.93
C ILE A 117 22.93 -1.97 -41.31
N ALA A 118 22.10 -0.94 -41.50
CA ALA A 118 22.05 -0.18 -42.75
C ALA A 118 23.39 0.50 -43.07
N GLN A 119 23.97 1.22 -42.09
CA GLN A 119 25.29 1.86 -42.25
C GLN A 119 26.40 0.84 -42.54
N PHE A 120 26.37 -0.33 -41.89
CA PHE A 120 27.34 -1.39 -42.14
C PHE A 120 27.22 -1.97 -43.55
N ASN A 121 26.00 -2.17 -44.04
CA ASN A 121 25.76 -2.65 -45.40
C ASN A 121 26.20 -1.64 -46.46
N GLU A 122 25.96 -0.35 -46.23
CA GLU A 122 26.43 0.74 -47.08
C GLU A 122 27.97 0.77 -47.14
N PHE A 123 28.64 0.76 -45.99
CA PHE A 123 30.09 0.67 -45.89
C PHE A 123 30.67 -0.54 -46.63
N LYS A 124 30.04 -1.72 -46.48
CA LYS A 124 30.45 -2.94 -47.19
C LYS A 124 30.29 -2.80 -48.71
N MET A 125 29.29 -2.07 -49.18
CA MET A 125 29.08 -1.81 -50.60
C MET A 125 30.14 -0.84 -51.14
N GLU A 126 30.40 0.26 -50.45
CA GLU A 126 31.44 1.22 -50.80
C GLU A 126 32.81 0.54 -50.90
N LEU A 127 33.19 -0.25 -49.89
CA LEU A 127 34.45 -0.98 -49.88
C LEU A 127 34.54 -1.98 -51.05
N ARG A 128 33.45 -2.68 -51.38
CA ARG A 128 33.39 -3.56 -52.56
C ARG A 128 33.60 -2.78 -53.86
N LEU A 129 32.95 -1.62 -54.00
CA LEU A 129 33.06 -0.77 -55.18
C LEU A 129 34.48 -0.22 -55.35
N GLU A 130 35.10 0.29 -54.28
CA GLU A 130 36.47 0.79 -54.31
C GLU A 130 37.47 -0.29 -54.73
N ILE A 131 37.36 -1.50 -54.16
CA ILE A 131 38.21 -2.63 -54.54
C ILE A 131 38.01 -3.00 -56.02
N GLN A 132 36.76 -3.06 -56.49
CA GLN A 132 36.45 -3.36 -57.90
C GLN A 132 37.02 -2.31 -58.85
N MET A 133 36.88 -1.01 -58.52
CA MET A 133 37.44 0.08 -59.30
C MET A 133 38.97 0.03 -59.34
N ALA A 134 39.62 -0.22 -58.20
CA ALA A 134 41.06 -0.34 -58.09
C ALA A 134 41.60 -1.51 -58.94
N ILE A 135 40.96 -2.68 -58.86
CA ILE A 135 41.32 -3.86 -59.67
C ILE A 135 41.12 -3.58 -61.15
N HIS A 136 39.98 -3.01 -61.54
CA HIS A 136 39.69 -2.75 -62.95
C HIS A 136 40.67 -1.72 -63.54
N LYS A 137 41.04 -0.69 -62.76
CA LYS A 137 42.03 0.31 -63.16
C LYS A 137 43.42 -0.32 -63.34
N SER A 138 43.91 -1.09 -62.37
CA SER A 138 45.22 -1.75 -62.48
C SER A 138 45.27 -2.80 -63.59
N MET A 139 44.18 -3.54 -63.80
CA MET A 139 44.05 -4.53 -64.87
C MET A 139 44.10 -3.93 -66.27
N LYS A 140 43.52 -2.73 -66.47
CA LYS A 140 43.67 -2.00 -67.75
C LYS A 140 45.13 -1.67 -68.07
N TRP A 141 45.90 -1.23 -67.07
CA TRP A 141 47.33 -0.94 -67.24
C TRP A 141 48.15 -2.20 -67.52
N SER A 142 47.90 -3.30 -66.80
CA SER A 142 48.64 -4.55 -67.02
C SER A 142 48.33 -5.19 -68.38
N ILE A 143 47.07 -5.18 -68.83
CA ILE A 143 46.68 -5.64 -70.18
C ILE A 143 47.37 -4.79 -71.25
N GLY A 144 47.39 -3.47 -71.08
CA GLY A 144 48.07 -2.56 -72.01
C GLY A 144 49.57 -2.86 -72.11
N LEU A 145 50.24 -3.08 -70.98
CA LEU A 145 51.65 -3.45 -70.95
C LEU A 145 51.89 -4.82 -71.62
N LEU A 146 51.06 -5.81 -71.35
CA LEU A 146 51.19 -7.14 -71.94
C LEU A 146 51.03 -7.08 -73.47
N ALA A 147 50.03 -6.34 -73.97
CA ALA A 147 49.80 -6.12 -75.39
C ALA A 147 50.99 -5.40 -76.05
N PHE A 148 51.57 -4.41 -75.36
CA PHE A 148 52.76 -3.71 -75.82
C PHE A 148 53.97 -4.66 -75.94
N ILE A 149 54.24 -5.45 -74.89
CA ILE A 149 55.34 -6.43 -74.87
C ILE A 149 55.18 -7.45 -76.01
N ILE A 150 53.98 -8.02 -76.19
CA ILE A 150 53.71 -8.99 -77.27
C ILE A 150 53.98 -8.36 -78.65
N THR A 151 53.50 -7.14 -78.87
CA THR A 151 53.70 -6.43 -80.14
C THR A 151 55.18 -6.13 -80.38
N PHE A 152 55.90 -5.71 -79.34
CA PHE A 152 57.32 -5.42 -79.39
C PHE A 152 58.17 -6.66 -79.68
N LEU A 153 57.91 -7.78 -78.99
CA LEU A 153 58.60 -9.06 -79.24
C LEU A 153 58.41 -9.52 -80.69
N LYS A 154 57.19 -9.42 -81.21
CA LYS A 154 56.89 -9.77 -82.60
C LYS A 154 57.61 -8.87 -83.61
N ALA A 155 57.78 -7.58 -83.31
CA ALA A 155 58.54 -6.65 -84.16
C ALA A 155 60.05 -6.96 -84.15
N LEU A 156 60.61 -7.30 -82.97
CA LEU A 156 62.01 -7.73 -82.86
C LEU A 156 62.28 -9.02 -83.64
N GLU A 157 61.37 -10.00 -83.56
CA GLU A 157 61.47 -11.23 -84.33
C GLU A 157 61.54 -10.96 -85.84
N MET A 158 60.70 -10.05 -86.36
CA MET A 158 60.76 -9.62 -87.77
C MET A 158 62.05 -8.90 -88.15
N LEU A 159 62.65 -8.13 -87.24
CA LEU A 159 63.93 -7.45 -87.49
C LEU A 159 65.12 -8.42 -87.48
N LEU A 160 65.11 -9.42 -86.60
CA LEU A 160 66.18 -10.42 -86.49
C LEU A 160 66.10 -11.50 -87.56
N ALA A 161 64.92 -11.75 -88.15
CA ALA A 161 64.73 -12.73 -89.22
C ALA A 161 65.11 -12.20 -90.63
N LYS A 162 65.77 -11.04 -90.72
CA LYS A 162 66.15 -10.34 -91.96
C LYS A 162 67.66 -10.24 -92.07
#